data_AF-A0A6C0LQ24-F1
#
_entry.id   AF-A0A6C0LQ24-F1
#
_cell.length_a   1.000
_cell.length_b   1.000
_cell.length_c   1.000
_cell.angle_alpha   90.00
_cell.angle_beta   90.00
_cell.angle_gamma   90.00
#
_symmetry.space_group_name_H-M   'P 1'
#
loop_
_entity.id
_entity.type
_entity.pdbx_description
1 polymer ?
#
loop_
_entity_poly.entity_id
_entity_poly.type
_entity_poly.pdbx_seq_one_letter_code
_entity_poly.pdbx_strand_id
1 'polypeptide(L)'
;MIVLVYGGNGWIGSQFIKIVEREQIQYFIGKSRVDNNEELINEIKTINPTHIVSFIGRTHGKIGDKTFSTIDYLEEEGKLVENIRDNLYSPLILADICRQYNIHYTYLGTGCIFKYDEEHPFGKEINGFTPSSLPNFFGSSYSIVKGFTDRLMKLYSNNVLNLRIRMPITDEKNPRNFITKITKYEKICSIPNSMTVLPELLPFVIDMMKRKITGTINFTNPGLISHNEILEMYKEIVDPTFTWLNFSQEEQRQILAADRSNNYLDTTSLDILYPKILHIKESVREMLIGYKKSLPTKPNLLITGGCGFIGSNFINNYFPKDKINKLINIDAMYYCANEENIDENIRNNSNYIFKNGNICNYDFIEKILKEYEITHVIHFAAQSHVQNSFDDSIQFTYDNILGTHTLLEACKKYGKVQKFIHVSTDEVYGESMNTIEENHKTEHSILCPTNPYAATKAGAELLAQSYNHSFKLPIIITRGNNVYGPNQYPEKLIPRFIKLLKENTKVTIQGDGSNVRAFLHANDTASAFETILDKGVIGEIYNIGCDDGMEYSVIEIAKILIKMMKNTDNYDEWIEYVEDRPFNDKRYYISNQKLRDLGWEIKENFMESLQKLC
;
A
#
# COMPACT_ATOMS: atom_id res chain seq x y z
N MET A 1 18.21 33.28 -17.58
CA MET A 1 16.76 33.06 -17.39
C MET A 1 16.50 32.87 -15.91
N ILE A 2 15.53 33.58 -15.36
CA ILE A 2 15.08 33.49 -13.96
C ILE A 2 13.60 33.15 -14.01
N VAL A 3 13.23 31.99 -13.48
CA VAL A 3 11.88 31.43 -13.59
C VAL A 3 11.14 31.52 -12.27
N LEU A 4 9.97 32.15 -12.26
CA LEU A 4 9.06 32.10 -11.12
C LEU A 4 7.92 31.11 -11.42
N VAL A 5 7.78 30.10 -10.57
CA VAL A 5 6.89 28.95 -10.77
C VAL A 5 5.68 29.04 -9.83
N TYR A 6 4.48 29.21 -10.39
CA TYR A 6 3.23 29.07 -9.64
C TYR A 6 2.67 27.65 -9.76
N GLY A 7 2.25 27.06 -8.64
CA GLY A 7 1.82 25.65 -8.60
C GLY A 7 2.97 24.64 -8.59
N GLY A 8 4.19 25.05 -8.21
CA GLY A 8 5.39 24.22 -8.19
C GLY A 8 5.30 22.99 -7.27
N ASN A 9 4.53 23.07 -6.18
CA ASN A 9 4.30 21.93 -5.28
C ASN A 9 3.24 20.93 -5.81
N GLY A 10 2.58 21.26 -6.92
CA GLY A 10 1.62 20.37 -7.59
C GLY A 10 2.33 19.21 -8.31
N TRP A 11 1.56 18.21 -8.74
CA TRP A 11 2.13 16.98 -9.34
C TRP A 11 2.90 17.22 -10.66
N ILE A 12 2.40 18.11 -11.52
CA ILE A 12 3.12 18.47 -12.76
C ILE A 12 4.22 19.51 -12.44
N GLY A 13 3.93 20.47 -11.56
CA GLY A 13 4.89 21.50 -11.18
C GLY A 13 6.16 20.93 -10.55
N SER A 14 6.06 19.89 -9.71
CA SER A 14 7.22 19.26 -9.08
C SER A 14 8.08 18.50 -10.08
N GLN A 15 7.47 17.87 -11.08
CA GLN A 15 8.19 17.25 -12.20
C GLN A 15 8.93 18.31 -13.03
N PHE A 16 8.28 19.44 -13.31
CA PHE A 16 8.93 20.54 -14.02
C PHE A 16 10.12 21.11 -13.23
N ILE A 17 9.98 21.29 -11.91
CA ILE A 17 11.08 21.77 -11.05
C ILE A 17 12.30 20.84 -11.12
N LYS A 18 12.11 19.51 -11.08
CA LYS A 18 13.23 18.55 -11.24
C LYS A 18 13.98 18.76 -12.56
N ILE A 19 13.28 19.12 -13.64
CA ILE A 19 13.91 19.39 -14.94
C ILE A 19 14.66 20.74 -14.90
N VAL A 20 14.07 21.77 -14.31
CA VAL A 20 14.69 23.09 -14.12
C VAL A 20 15.99 22.99 -13.30
N GLU A 21 15.98 22.17 -12.24
CA GLU A 21 17.16 21.89 -11.41
C GLU A 21 18.25 21.18 -12.20
N ARG A 22 17.89 20.16 -12.99
CA ARG A 22 18.83 19.42 -13.85
C ARG A 22 19.48 20.33 -14.90
N GLU A 23 18.72 21.28 -15.43
CA GLU A 23 19.18 22.29 -16.39
C GLU A 23 19.93 23.47 -15.73
N GLN A 24 20.09 23.46 -14.40
CA GLN A 24 20.76 24.50 -13.63
C GLN A 24 20.16 25.91 -13.86
N ILE A 25 18.86 26.00 -14.07
CA ILE A 25 18.14 27.25 -14.27
C ILE A 25 17.76 27.83 -12.91
N GLN A 26 18.08 29.10 -12.67
CA GLN A 26 17.65 29.80 -11.47
C GLN A 26 16.12 29.90 -11.42
N TYR A 27 15.53 29.42 -10.32
CA TYR A 27 14.08 29.44 -10.15
C TYR A 27 13.66 29.80 -8.73
N PHE A 28 12.41 30.23 -8.62
CA PHE A 28 11.72 30.52 -7.36
C PHE A 28 10.32 29.91 -7.42
N ILE A 29 9.83 29.41 -6.29
CA ILE A 29 8.45 28.94 -6.16
C ILE A 29 7.61 30.11 -5.61
N GLY A 30 6.57 30.50 -6.35
CA GLY A 30 5.66 31.57 -5.93
C GLY A 30 4.91 31.17 -4.66
N LYS A 31 4.86 32.10 -3.70
CA LYS A 31 4.23 31.91 -2.39
C LYS A 31 2.92 32.67 -2.27
N SER A 32 2.78 33.78 -3.01
CA SER A 32 1.56 34.59 -3.01
C SER A 32 0.37 33.81 -3.57
N ARG A 33 -0.83 34.07 -3.06
CA ARG A 33 -2.05 33.63 -3.74
C ARG A 33 -2.26 34.54 -4.95
N VAL A 34 -2.43 33.93 -6.12
CA VAL A 34 -2.49 34.66 -7.40
C VAL A 34 -3.71 35.59 -7.49
N ASP A 35 -4.77 35.34 -6.73
CA ASP A 35 -5.94 36.22 -6.59
C ASP A 35 -5.71 37.43 -5.68
N ASN A 36 -4.53 37.57 -5.05
CA ASN A 36 -4.12 38.74 -4.28
C ASN A 36 -3.13 39.59 -5.08
N ASN A 37 -3.62 40.62 -5.77
CA ASN A 37 -2.81 41.46 -6.67
C ASN A 37 -1.65 42.16 -5.99
N GLU A 38 -1.82 42.66 -4.75
CA GLU A 38 -0.76 43.41 -4.07
C GLU A 38 0.42 42.52 -3.70
N GLU A 39 0.15 41.38 -3.08
CA GLU A 39 1.18 40.39 -2.74
C GLU A 39 1.86 39.85 -4.00
N LEU A 40 1.08 39.54 -5.04
CA LEU A 40 1.57 39.03 -6.30
C LEU A 40 2.52 40.00 -7.00
N ILE A 41 2.14 41.28 -7.10
CA ILE A 41 3.00 42.31 -7.71
C ILE A 41 4.26 42.54 -6.89
N ASN A 42 4.15 42.57 -5.55
CA ASN A 42 5.31 42.72 -4.68
C ASN A 42 6.28 41.54 -4.84
N GLU A 43 5.78 40.30 -4.86
CA GLU A 43 6.60 39.11 -5.07
C GLU A 43 7.31 39.14 -6.43
N ILE A 44 6.61 39.49 -7.51
CA ILE A 44 7.19 39.60 -8.85
C ILE A 44 8.27 40.70 -8.89
N LYS A 45 8.03 41.86 -8.27
CA LYS A 45 9.03 42.95 -8.22
C LYS A 45 10.26 42.58 -7.41
N THR A 46 10.09 41.90 -6.28
CA THR A 46 11.20 41.47 -5.42
C THR A 46 12.07 40.42 -6.11
N ILE A 47 11.45 39.44 -6.78
CA ILE A 47 12.17 38.36 -7.45
C ILE A 47 12.76 38.83 -8.78
N ASN A 48 12.10 39.80 -9.44
CA ASN A 48 12.43 40.31 -10.77
C ASN A 48 12.64 39.20 -11.82
N PRO A 49 11.66 38.28 -12.00
CA PRO A 49 11.82 37.16 -12.91
C PRO A 49 11.77 37.62 -14.37
N THR A 50 12.43 36.85 -15.24
CA THR A 50 12.32 37.06 -16.70
C THR A 50 11.23 36.20 -17.32
N HIS A 51 10.85 35.11 -16.64
CA HIS A 51 9.84 34.16 -17.08
C HIS A 51 8.97 33.75 -15.89
N ILE A 52 7.67 33.61 -16.14
CA ILE A 52 6.73 33.02 -15.20
C ILE A 52 6.12 31.78 -15.86
N VAL A 53 6.04 30.68 -15.13
CA VAL A 53 5.30 29.48 -15.55
C VAL A 53 4.26 29.13 -14.50
N SER A 54 3.06 28.77 -14.97
CA SER A 54 1.93 28.49 -14.09
C SER A 54 1.33 27.12 -14.37
N PHE A 55 1.35 26.30 -13.31
CA PHE A 55 0.67 25.01 -13.19
C PHE A 55 -0.59 25.11 -12.31
N ILE A 56 -1.07 26.34 -12.07
CA ILE A 56 -2.22 26.57 -11.20
C ILE A 56 -3.52 26.10 -11.87
N GLY A 57 -4.41 25.61 -11.04
CA GLY A 57 -5.73 25.19 -11.44
C GLY A 57 -6.30 24.25 -10.40
N ARG A 58 -7.53 24.50 -9.97
CA ARG A 58 -8.21 23.65 -9.00
C ARG A 58 -8.88 22.51 -9.75
N THR A 59 -8.69 21.30 -9.26
CA THR A 59 -9.35 20.07 -9.75
C THR A 59 -9.72 19.13 -8.61
N HIS A 60 -9.61 19.57 -7.36
CA HIS A 60 -9.84 18.78 -6.16
C HIS A 60 -10.06 19.71 -4.95
N GLY A 61 -10.57 19.16 -3.85
CA GLY A 61 -10.80 19.93 -2.62
C GLY A 61 -11.51 19.11 -1.54
N LYS A 62 -11.83 19.75 -0.41
CA LYS A 62 -12.53 19.12 0.73
C LYS A 62 -13.86 19.83 0.98
N ILE A 63 -14.91 19.07 1.24
CA ILE A 63 -16.22 19.56 1.70
C ILE A 63 -16.58 18.77 2.95
N GLY A 64 -16.64 19.44 4.11
CA GLY A 64 -16.76 18.77 5.41
C GLY A 64 -15.60 17.78 5.63
N ASP A 65 -15.92 16.51 5.81
CA ASP A 65 -14.95 15.42 5.95
C ASP A 65 -14.63 14.67 4.65
N LYS A 66 -15.40 14.91 3.58
CA LYS A 66 -15.19 14.26 2.28
C LYS A 66 -14.10 14.98 1.50
N THR A 67 -13.09 14.23 1.05
CA THR A 67 -12.04 14.71 0.15
C THR A 67 -12.33 14.24 -1.27
N PHE A 68 -12.42 15.19 -2.19
CA PHE A 68 -12.60 14.94 -3.62
C PHE A 68 -11.24 15.04 -4.30
N SER A 69 -10.85 14.04 -5.09
CA SER A 69 -9.55 13.98 -5.79
C SER A 69 -9.64 14.32 -7.29
N THR A 70 -10.84 14.65 -7.75
CA THR A 70 -11.24 14.85 -9.15
C THR A 70 -12.06 16.12 -9.30
N ILE A 71 -12.30 16.51 -10.56
CA ILE A 71 -13.06 17.72 -10.92
C ILE A 71 -14.49 17.72 -10.38
N ASP A 72 -15.01 16.57 -9.92
CA ASP A 72 -16.31 16.44 -9.25
C ASP A 72 -16.44 17.44 -8.11
N TYR A 73 -15.33 17.78 -7.42
CA TYR A 73 -15.29 18.86 -6.44
C TYR A 73 -15.87 20.19 -6.95
N LEU A 74 -15.61 20.55 -8.20
CA LEU A 74 -16.02 21.83 -8.79
C LEU A 74 -17.44 21.82 -9.34
N GLU A 75 -18.06 20.64 -9.42
CA GLU A 75 -19.45 20.47 -9.83
C GLU A 75 -20.40 20.54 -8.61
N GLU A 76 -19.85 20.50 -7.39
CA GLU A 76 -20.61 20.65 -6.14
C GLU A 76 -21.15 22.08 -5.95
N GLU A 77 -22.23 22.20 -5.19
CA GLU A 77 -22.90 23.48 -4.94
C GLU A 77 -21.96 24.52 -4.31
N GLY A 78 -22.01 25.75 -4.80
CA GLY A 78 -21.18 26.86 -4.32
C GLY A 78 -19.71 26.85 -4.81
N LYS A 79 -19.27 25.82 -5.53
CA LYS A 79 -17.87 25.71 -5.99
C LYS A 79 -17.55 26.43 -7.29
N LEU A 80 -18.56 26.99 -7.97
CA LEU A 80 -18.38 27.84 -9.15
C LEU A 80 -17.46 29.05 -8.88
N VAL A 81 -17.57 29.70 -7.71
CA VAL A 81 -16.74 30.86 -7.36
C VAL A 81 -15.26 30.46 -7.27
N GLU A 82 -14.96 29.32 -6.63
CA GLU A 82 -13.60 28.78 -6.56
C GLU A 82 -13.09 28.38 -7.94
N ASN A 83 -13.94 27.77 -8.77
CA ASN A 83 -13.60 27.40 -10.14
C ASN A 83 -13.22 28.65 -10.97
N ILE A 84 -14.08 29.67 -10.99
CA ILE A 84 -13.81 30.94 -11.69
C ILE A 84 -12.52 31.59 -11.16
N ARG A 85 -12.35 31.68 -9.84
CA ARG A 85 -11.19 32.31 -9.22
C ARG A 85 -9.88 31.63 -9.60
N ASP A 86 -9.83 30.30 -9.49
CA ASP A 86 -8.57 29.56 -9.59
C ASP A 86 -8.27 29.11 -11.04
N ASN A 87 -9.30 28.84 -11.85
CA ASN A 87 -9.15 28.33 -13.21
C ASN A 87 -9.32 29.38 -14.32
N LEU A 88 -9.85 30.58 -14.00
CA LEU A 88 -10.02 31.69 -14.96
C LEU A 88 -9.36 32.99 -14.49
N TYR A 89 -9.75 33.52 -13.35
CA TYR A 89 -9.28 34.83 -12.87
C TYR A 89 -7.76 34.82 -12.61
N SER A 90 -7.27 33.84 -11.85
CA SER A 90 -5.85 33.76 -11.48
C SER A 90 -4.92 33.61 -12.70
N PRO A 91 -5.16 32.72 -13.68
CA PRO A 91 -4.35 32.66 -14.90
C PRO A 91 -4.35 33.97 -15.71
N LEU A 92 -5.48 34.68 -15.76
CA LEU A 92 -5.60 35.91 -16.54
C LEU A 92 -4.92 37.11 -15.87
N ILE A 93 -4.95 37.20 -14.54
CA ILE A 93 -4.16 38.21 -13.80
C ILE A 93 -2.67 38.02 -14.10
N LEU A 94 -2.16 36.79 -14.03
CA LEU A 94 -0.77 36.51 -14.37
C LEU A 94 -0.46 36.91 -15.81
N ALA A 95 -1.35 36.62 -16.75
CA ALA A 95 -1.17 37.04 -18.14
C ALA A 95 -1.08 38.56 -18.29
N ASP A 96 -1.95 39.31 -17.60
CA ASP A 96 -1.97 40.76 -17.68
C ASP A 96 -0.75 41.39 -17.00
N ILE A 97 -0.40 40.96 -15.78
CA ILE A 97 0.80 41.44 -15.08
C ILE A 97 2.05 41.12 -15.90
N CYS A 98 2.19 39.89 -16.40
CA CYS A 98 3.34 39.52 -17.21
C CYS A 98 3.46 40.41 -18.46
N ARG A 99 2.34 40.78 -19.09
CA ARG A 99 2.32 41.73 -20.21
C ARG A 99 2.78 43.13 -19.78
N GLN A 100 2.31 43.64 -18.64
CA GLN A 100 2.68 44.96 -18.12
C GLN A 100 4.18 45.06 -17.81
N TYR A 101 4.79 43.99 -17.27
CA TYR A 101 6.20 43.95 -16.89
C TYR A 101 7.12 43.31 -17.94
N ASN A 102 6.61 43.01 -19.15
CA ASN A 102 7.36 42.38 -20.23
C ASN A 102 8.05 41.05 -19.83
N ILE A 103 7.34 40.24 -19.05
CA ILE A 103 7.76 38.92 -18.58
C ILE A 103 7.13 37.86 -19.49
N HIS A 104 7.92 36.89 -19.96
CA HIS A 104 7.38 35.78 -20.74
C HIS A 104 6.53 34.87 -19.84
N TYR A 105 5.26 34.66 -20.18
CA TYR A 105 4.35 33.84 -19.38
C TYR A 105 4.02 32.53 -20.09
N THR A 106 4.25 31.40 -19.42
CA THR A 106 3.82 30.09 -19.88
C THR A 106 2.70 29.56 -18.98
N TYR A 107 1.55 29.29 -19.57
CA TYR A 107 0.38 28.75 -18.89
C TYR A 107 0.11 27.33 -19.36
N LEU A 108 -0.01 26.40 -18.42
CA LEU A 108 -0.44 25.04 -18.70
C LEU A 108 -1.97 24.97 -18.73
N GLY A 109 -2.53 25.17 -19.92
CA GLY A 109 -3.95 25.04 -20.23
C GLY A 109 -4.40 23.58 -20.39
N THR A 110 -5.60 23.38 -20.93
CA THR A 110 -6.16 22.04 -21.11
C THR A 110 -6.89 21.88 -22.44
N GLY A 111 -6.71 20.73 -23.07
CA GLY A 111 -7.47 20.28 -24.24
C GLY A 111 -8.79 19.61 -23.90
N CYS A 112 -9.15 19.48 -22.62
CA CYS A 112 -10.42 18.90 -22.16
C CYS A 112 -11.62 19.86 -22.32
N ILE A 113 -11.59 20.67 -23.39
CA ILE A 113 -12.55 21.73 -23.73
C ILE A 113 -13.17 21.51 -25.12
N PHE A 114 -12.85 20.38 -25.76
CA PHE A 114 -13.42 19.97 -27.03
C PHE A 114 -14.12 18.61 -26.93
N LYS A 115 -15.13 18.42 -27.77
CA LYS A 115 -15.74 17.14 -28.11
C LYS A 115 -15.76 16.96 -29.64
N TYR A 116 -15.64 15.73 -30.13
CA TYR A 116 -15.82 15.42 -31.55
C TYR A 116 -17.15 15.99 -32.09
N ASP A 117 -17.13 16.45 -33.33
CA ASP A 117 -18.28 17.03 -34.03
C ASP A 117 -18.24 16.66 -35.53
N GLU A 118 -19.10 17.27 -36.35
CA GLU A 118 -19.18 16.96 -37.78
C GLU A 118 -17.90 17.34 -38.55
N GLU A 119 -17.19 18.38 -38.12
CA GLU A 119 -15.94 18.85 -38.75
C GLU A 119 -14.72 18.09 -38.23
N HIS A 120 -14.81 17.58 -36.99
CA HIS A 120 -13.78 16.84 -36.27
C HIS A 120 -14.30 15.41 -35.99
N PRO A 121 -14.25 14.50 -36.98
CA PRO A 121 -14.92 13.22 -36.90
C PRO A 121 -14.31 12.29 -35.84
N PHE A 122 -15.18 11.54 -35.17
CA PHE A 122 -14.81 10.59 -34.11
C PHE A 122 -13.74 9.58 -34.56
N GLY A 123 -12.68 9.45 -33.76
CA GLY A 123 -11.68 8.38 -33.89
C GLY A 123 -10.81 8.44 -35.15
N LYS A 124 -10.83 9.53 -35.89
CA LYS A 124 -9.99 9.74 -37.08
C LYS A 124 -8.89 10.75 -36.76
N GLU A 125 -7.67 10.44 -37.19
CA GLU A 125 -6.52 11.36 -37.16
C GLU A 125 -6.56 12.30 -38.36
N ILE A 126 -7.73 12.88 -38.63
CA ILE A 126 -8.00 13.79 -39.74
C ILE A 126 -8.74 14.97 -39.16
N ASN A 127 -8.30 16.19 -39.49
CA ASN A 127 -8.93 17.45 -39.05
C ASN A 127 -9.03 17.54 -37.51
N GLY A 128 -7.89 17.51 -36.81
CA GLY A 128 -7.85 17.73 -35.37
C GLY A 128 -8.16 19.18 -35.00
N PHE A 129 -8.60 19.42 -33.76
CA PHE A 129 -8.81 20.77 -33.25
C PHE A 129 -7.49 21.53 -33.23
N THR A 130 -7.41 22.63 -33.96
CA THR A 130 -6.19 23.44 -34.09
C THR A 130 -6.02 24.41 -32.91
N PRO A 131 -4.86 25.07 -32.77
CA PRO A 131 -4.69 26.15 -31.80
C PRO A 131 -5.69 27.30 -31.95
N SER A 132 -6.22 27.54 -33.17
CA SER A 132 -7.20 28.60 -33.42
C SER A 132 -8.63 28.18 -33.10
N SER A 133 -8.93 26.88 -33.03
CA SER A 133 -10.27 26.34 -32.74
C SER A 133 -10.85 26.91 -31.43
N LEU A 134 -12.17 27.10 -31.44
CA LEU A 134 -12.96 27.55 -30.30
C LEU A 134 -13.48 26.36 -29.50
N PRO A 135 -13.45 26.41 -28.16
CA PRO A 135 -14.02 25.37 -27.31
C PRO A 135 -15.49 25.07 -27.66
N ASN A 136 -15.83 23.79 -27.78
CA ASN A 136 -17.18 23.31 -28.11
C ASN A 136 -17.74 22.32 -27.07
N PHE A 137 -17.00 22.05 -25.98
CA PHE A 137 -17.45 21.17 -24.90
C PHE A 137 -17.84 21.95 -23.65
N PHE A 138 -19.09 21.76 -23.21
CA PHE A 138 -19.70 22.46 -22.07
C PHE A 138 -20.35 21.50 -21.06
N GLY A 139 -19.93 20.22 -21.05
CA GLY A 139 -20.53 19.18 -20.20
C GLY A 139 -20.15 19.23 -18.72
N SER A 140 -19.30 20.17 -18.30
CA SER A 140 -18.93 20.37 -16.89
C SER A 140 -18.58 21.82 -16.59
N SER A 141 -18.83 22.27 -15.36
CA SER A 141 -18.43 23.59 -14.85
C SER A 141 -16.95 23.83 -15.06
N TYR A 142 -16.10 22.82 -14.78
CA TYR A 142 -14.67 22.90 -15.01
C TYR A 142 -14.31 23.19 -16.48
N SER A 143 -14.88 22.43 -17.42
CA SER A 143 -14.57 22.59 -18.85
C SER A 143 -15.11 23.90 -19.42
N ILE A 144 -16.28 24.36 -18.96
CA ILE A 144 -16.83 25.68 -19.34
C ILE A 144 -15.85 26.78 -18.93
N VAL A 145 -15.45 26.83 -17.66
CA VAL A 145 -14.55 27.87 -17.14
C VAL A 145 -13.21 27.82 -17.86
N LYS A 146 -12.59 26.63 -18.01
CA LYS A 146 -11.32 26.49 -18.75
C LYS A 146 -11.45 26.85 -20.23
N GLY A 147 -12.59 26.58 -20.86
CA GLY A 147 -12.87 26.99 -22.24
C GLY A 147 -12.88 28.52 -22.38
N PHE A 148 -13.52 29.23 -21.46
CA PHE A 148 -13.45 30.70 -21.45
C PHE A 148 -12.05 31.21 -21.14
N THR A 149 -11.32 30.59 -20.21
CA THR A 149 -9.92 30.93 -19.94
C THR A 149 -9.05 30.80 -21.19
N ASP A 150 -9.19 29.69 -21.93
CA ASP A 150 -8.45 29.47 -23.18
C ASP A 150 -8.77 30.53 -24.23
N ARG A 151 -10.05 30.88 -24.41
CA ARG A 151 -10.47 31.95 -25.32
C ARG A 151 -9.88 33.31 -24.92
N LEU A 152 -9.94 33.65 -23.64
CA LEU A 152 -9.43 34.93 -23.13
C LEU A 152 -7.90 35.00 -23.19
N MET A 153 -7.20 33.87 -23.04
CA MET A 153 -5.74 33.82 -23.14
C MET A 153 -5.24 34.24 -24.53
N LYS A 154 -6.06 34.07 -25.59
CA LYS A 154 -5.73 34.54 -26.95
C LYS A 154 -5.57 36.06 -27.04
N LEU A 155 -6.16 36.83 -26.13
CA LEU A 155 -5.94 38.29 -26.05
C LEU A 155 -4.50 38.66 -25.65
N TYR A 156 -3.77 37.72 -25.08
CA TYR A 156 -2.40 37.88 -24.62
C TYR A 156 -1.39 37.10 -25.49
N SER A 157 -1.78 36.69 -26.70
CA SER A 157 -0.98 35.83 -27.60
C SER A 157 0.40 36.37 -27.94
N ASN A 158 0.64 37.68 -27.78
CA ASN A 158 1.93 38.30 -28.07
C ASN A 158 2.95 38.13 -26.94
N ASN A 159 2.51 37.77 -25.72
CA ASN A 159 3.37 37.64 -24.55
C ASN A 159 3.23 36.28 -23.81
N VAL A 160 2.15 35.53 -24.12
CA VAL A 160 1.80 34.31 -23.41
C VAL A 160 1.94 33.09 -24.32
N LEU A 161 2.54 32.04 -23.77
CA LEU A 161 2.51 30.68 -24.29
C LEU A 161 1.43 29.87 -23.56
N ASN A 162 0.36 29.50 -24.25
CA ASN A 162 -0.72 28.67 -23.73
C ASN A 162 -0.54 27.22 -24.23
N LEU A 163 -0.22 26.29 -23.33
CA LEU A 163 0.04 24.88 -23.66
C LEU A 163 -1.17 24.02 -23.27
N ARG A 164 -1.91 23.49 -24.24
CA ARG A 164 -3.08 22.63 -23.98
C ARG A 164 -2.66 21.19 -23.76
N ILE A 165 -2.68 20.71 -22.51
CA ILE A 165 -2.44 19.30 -22.19
C ILE A 165 -3.74 18.49 -22.07
N ARG A 166 -3.63 17.17 -22.20
CA ARG A 166 -4.77 16.24 -22.05
C ARG A 166 -4.30 14.94 -21.41
N MET A 167 -5.04 14.45 -20.41
CA MET A 167 -4.85 13.12 -19.80
C MET A 167 -3.37 12.77 -19.55
N PRO A 168 -2.68 13.46 -18.62
CA PRO A 168 -1.24 13.31 -18.41
C PRO A 168 -0.82 11.88 -18.01
N ILE A 169 0.24 11.39 -18.65
CA ILE A 169 0.84 10.07 -18.43
C ILE A 169 2.30 10.22 -17.95
N THR A 170 2.69 9.37 -17.00
CA THR A 170 4.07 9.19 -16.53
C THR A 170 4.38 7.70 -16.34
N ASP A 171 5.64 7.38 -16.05
CA ASP A 171 6.15 6.06 -15.71
C ASP A 171 6.10 5.75 -14.20
N GLU A 172 5.46 6.60 -13.39
CA GLU A 172 5.36 6.42 -11.93
C GLU A 172 3.94 5.96 -11.51
N LYS A 173 3.86 5.05 -10.53
CA LYS A 173 2.59 4.72 -9.86
C LYS A 173 2.10 5.89 -9.02
N ASN A 174 1.20 6.70 -9.56
CA ASN A 174 0.64 7.88 -8.88
C ASN A 174 -0.87 8.01 -9.15
N PRO A 175 -1.73 8.33 -8.16
CA PRO A 175 -3.17 8.50 -8.37
C PRO A 175 -3.56 9.53 -9.44
N ARG A 176 -2.68 10.49 -9.77
CA ARG A 176 -2.91 11.49 -10.83
C ARG A 176 -2.46 11.00 -12.23
N ASN A 177 -1.59 9.98 -12.30
CA ASN A 177 -1.16 9.35 -13.55
C ASN A 177 -2.32 8.57 -14.18
N PHE A 178 -2.56 8.80 -15.47
CA PHE A 178 -3.67 8.16 -16.18
C PHE A 178 -3.56 6.63 -16.23
N ILE A 179 -2.36 6.05 -16.38
CA ILE A 179 -2.13 4.59 -16.33
C ILE A 179 -2.59 4.00 -14.98
N THR A 180 -2.30 4.67 -13.86
CA THR A 180 -2.76 4.23 -12.53
C THR A 180 -4.27 4.38 -12.33
N LYS A 181 -4.92 5.32 -13.01
CA LYS A 181 -6.37 5.52 -12.90
C LYS A 181 -7.14 4.46 -13.67
N ILE A 182 -6.79 4.28 -14.95
CA ILE A 182 -7.52 3.38 -15.86
C ILE A 182 -7.49 1.93 -15.38
N THR A 183 -6.41 1.50 -14.74
CA THR A 183 -6.26 0.15 -14.17
C THR A 183 -7.15 -0.12 -12.94
N LYS A 184 -7.81 0.90 -12.39
CA LYS A 184 -8.72 0.79 -11.24
C LYS A 184 -10.19 0.91 -11.61
N TYR A 185 -10.51 1.18 -12.88
CA TYR A 185 -11.89 1.33 -13.30
C TYR A 185 -12.57 -0.04 -13.40
N GLU A 186 -13.78 -0.14 -12.87
CA GLU A 186 -14.59 -1.36 -12.97
C GLU A 186 -15.00 -1.67 -14.42
N LYS A 187 -15.30 -0.61 -15.19
CA LYS A 187 -15.69 -0.68 -16.60
C LYS A 187 -15.00 0.41 -17.41
N ILE A 188 -14.62 0.07 -18.64
CA ILE A 188 -13.87 0.92 -19.56
C ILE A 188 -14.76 1.41 -20.71
N CYS A 189 -14.70 2.72 -20.96
CA CYS A 189 -15.26 3.35 -22.15
C CYS A 189 -14.09 3.71 -23.08
N SER A 190 -13.86 2.87 -24.09
CA SER A 190 -12.67 2.97 -24.93
C SER A 190 -12.86 3.88 -26.14
N ILE A 191 -12.77 5.18 -25.90
CA ILE A 191 -12.76 6.20 -26.95
C ILE A 191 -11.31 6.63 -27.25
N PRO A 192 -10.88 6.68 -28.53
CA PRO A 192 -9.59 7.24 -28.93
C PRO A 192 -9.48 8.73 -28.57
N ASN A 193 -8.32 9.14 -28.06
CA ASN A 193 -8.10 10.49 -27.57
C ASN A 193 -6.64 10.92 -27.72
N SER A 194 -6.41 12.23 -27.85
CA SER A 194 -5.07 12.81 -27.65
C SER A 194 -4.68 12.74 -26.17
N MET A 195 -3.40 12.49 -25.88
CA MET A 195 -2.88 12.42 -24.51
C MET A 195 -1.47 13.04 -24.43
N THR A 196 -1.05 13.43 -23.23
CA THR A 196 0.22 14.12 -22.96
C THR A 196 1.14 13.21 -22.14
N VAL A 197 2.26 12.76 -22.70
CA VAL A 197 3.30 12.06 -21.94
C VAL A 197 4.26 13.09 -21.34
N LEU A 198 4.17 13.30 -20.02
CA LEU A 198 4.84 14.40 -19.35
C LEU A 198 6.38 14.29 -19.36
N PRO A 199 7.01 13.13 -19.10
CA PRO A 199 8.47 13.03 -19.08
C PRO A 199 9.11 13.37 -20.44
N GLU A 200 8.40 13.11 -21.54
CA GLU A 200 8.83 13.45 -22.89
C GLU A 200 8.59 14.92 -23.21
N LEU A 201 7.40 15.46 -22.90
CA LEU A 201 7.01 16.80 -23.34
C LEU A 201 7.49 17.93 -22.43
N LEU A 202 7.52 17.75 -21.09
CA LEU A 202 7.89 18.82 -20.16
C LEU A 202 9.27 19.48 -20.44
N PRO A 203 10.32 18.75 -20.88
CA PRO A 203 11.57 19.36 -21.29
C PRO A 203 11.42 20.43 -22.38
N PHE A 204 10.49 20.26 -23.32
CA PHE A 204 10.25 21.24 -24.39
C PHE A 204 9.61 22.53 -23.89
N VAL A 205 8.93 22.52 -22.74
CA VAL A 205 8.42 23.75 -22.11
C VAL A 205 9.55 24.73 -21.82
N ILE A 206 10.69 24.22 -21.31
CA ILE A 206 11.87 25.04 -21.03
C ILE A 206 12.48 25.60 -22.31
N ASP A 207 12.55 24.80 -23.39
CA ASP A 207 13.06 25.27 -24.69
C ASP A 207 12.17 26.38 -25.27
N MET A 208 10.86 26.19 -25.27
CA MET A 208 9.90 27.20 -25.76
C MET A 208 9.97 28.49 -24.94
N MET A 209 10.15 28.39 -23.61
CA MET A 209 10.38 29.54 -22.73
C MET A 209 11.68 30.28 -23.11
N LYS A 210 12.80 29.57 -23.25
CA LYS A 210 14.10 30.16 -23.65
C LYS A 210 14.00 30.90 -25.00
N ARG A 211 13.23 30.34 -25.93
CA ARG A 211 12.96 30.91 -27.27
C ARG A 211 11.86 31.97 -27.28
N LYS A 212 11.20 32.21 -26.13
CA LYS A 212 10.06 33.12 -25.97
C LYS A 212 8.95 32.87 -26.99
N ILE A 213 8.66 31.60 -27.29
CA ILE A 213 7.56 31.22 -28.19
C ILE A 213 6.24 31.62 -27.53
N THR A 214 5.36 32.30 -28.24
CA THR A 214 4.06 32.75 -27.75
C THR A 214 2.92 32.21 -28.61
N GLY A 215 1.68 32.40 -28.17
CA GLY A 215 0.49 31.84 -28.79
C GLY A 215 0.01 30.56 -28.11
N THR A 216 -0.91 29.85 -28.75
CA THR A 216 -1.45 28.58 -28.24
C THR A 216 -0.81 27.41 -28.96
N ILE A 217 -0.45 26.37 -28.22
CA ILE A 217 0.07 25.12 -28.75
C ILE A 217 -0.72 23.96 -28.15
N ASN A 218 -1.19 23.06 -28.99
CA ASN A 218 -1.72 21.77 -28.56
C ASN A 218 -0.55 20.90 -28.09
N PHE A 219 -0.45 20.70 -26.78
CA PHE A 219 0.71 20.12 -26.10
C PHE A 219 0.46 18.66 -25.72
N THR A 220 0.19 17.85 -26.74
CA THR A 220 -0.05 16.40 -26.67
C THR A 220 0.91 15.68 -27.61
N ASN A 221 1.17 14.40 -27.35
CA ASN A 221 1.89 13.57 -28.31
C ASN A 221 1.05 13.41 -29.60
N PRO A 222 1.68 13.26 -30.78
CA PRO A 222 0.98 13.04 -32.04
C PRO A 222 0.12 11.78 -32.02
N GLY A 223 -1.04 11.89 -32.66
CA GLY A 223 -1.98 10.78 -32.88
C GLY A 223 -2.99 10.52 -31.78
N LEU A 224 -3.72 9.41 -31.92
CA LEU A 224 -4.78 8.97 -31.02
C LEU A 224 -4.42 7.64 -30.36
N ILE A 225 -4.86 7.50 -29.12
CA ILE A 225 -4.82 6.22 -28.40
C ILE A 225 -6.13 6.02 -27.64
N SER A 226 -6.67 4.81 -27.72
CA SER A 226 -7.84 4.40 -26.95
C SER A 226 -7.45 3.78 -25.62
N HIS A 227 -8.41 3.74 -24.70
CA HIS A 227 -8.22 3.16 -23.38
C HIS A 227 -7.89 1.65 -23.47
N ASN A 228 -8.54 0.92 -24.38
CA ASN A 228 -8.27 -0.50 -24.60
C ASN A 228 -6.86 -0.75 -25.14
N GLU A 229 -6.36 0.08 -26.07
CA GLU A 229 -4.98 -0.06 -26.54
C GLU A 229 -3.97 0.11 -25.40
N ILE A 230 -4.20 1.05 -24.48
CA ILE A 230 -3.35 1.22 -23.28
C ILE A 230 -3.42 -0.02 -22.39
N LEU A 231 -4.61 -0.57 -22.17
CA LEU A 231 -4.81 -1.75 -21.30
C LEU A 231 -4.26 -3.03 -21.92
N GLU A 232 -4.31 -3.16 -23.25
CA GLU A 232 -3.65 -4.24 -23.99
C GLU A 232 -2.13 -4.15 -23.82
N MET A 233 -1.52 -2.97 -24.01
CA MET A 233 -0.10 -2.75 -23.74
C MET A 233 0.23 -2.98 -22.26
N TYR A 234 -0.63 -2.57 -21.32
CA TYR A 234 -0.45 -2.80 -19.89
C TYR A 234 -0.44 -4.30 -19.57
N LYS A 235 -1.37 -5.06 -20.15
CA LYS A 235 -1.42 -6.51 -20.00
C LYS A 235 -0.17 -7.17 -20.57
N GLU A 236 0.26 -6.74 -21.76
CA GLU A 236 1.46 -7.26 -22.41
C GLU A 236 2.74 -6.98 -21.59
N ILE A 237 2.91 -5.74 -21.12
CA ILE A 237 4.17 -5.26 -20.56
C ILE A 237 4.23 -5.44 -19.05
N VAL A 238 3.16 -5.04 -18.35
CA VAL A 238 3.16 -4.85 -16.89
C VAL A 238 2.63 -6.08 -16.17
N ASP A 239 1.43 -6.54 -16.52
CA ASP A 239 0.72 -7.63 -15.84
C ASP A 239 -0.06 -8.53 -16.84
N PRO A 240 0.51 -9.68 -17.26
CA PRO A 240 -0.15 -10.62 -18.18
C PRO A 240 -1.48 -11.19 -17.68
N THR A 241 -1.72 -11.15 -16.37
CA THR A 241 -2.96 -11.65 -15.75
C THR A 241 -4.06 -10.60 -15.68
N PHE A 242 -3.75 -9.34 -16.01
CA PHE A 242 -4.71 -8.25 -15.95
C PHE A 242 -5.90 -8.47 -16.88
N THR A 243 -7.10 -8.19 -16.36
CA THR A 243 -8.37 -8.26 -17.08
C THR A 243 -9.19 -7.01 -16.81
N TRP A 244 -10.04 -6.63 -17.76
CA TRP A 244 -10.95 -5.50 -17.62
C TRP A 244 -12.27 -5.80 -18.33
N LEU A 245 -13.31 -5.06 -17.95
CA LEU A 245 -14.62 -5.12 -18.58
C LEU A 245 -14.88 -3.85 -19.38
N ASN A 246 -15.48 -4.01 -20.55
CA ASN A 246 -15.99 -2.87 -21.33
C ASN A 246 -17.47 -2.64 -20.98
N PHE A 247 -17.92 -1.39 -21.07
CA PHE A 247 -19.35 -1.11 -21.09
C PHE A 247 -20.00 -1.78 -22.30
N SER A 248 -21.21 -2.33 -22.13
CA SER A 248 -22.03 -2.86 -23.23
C SER A 248 -22.43 -1.74 -24.20
N GLN A 249 -22.88 -2.08 -25.42
CA GLN A 249 -23.28 -1.06 -26.41
C GLN A 249 -24.43 -0.16 -25.90
N GLU A 250 -25.35 -0.72 -25.11
CA GLU A 250 -26.46 0.05 -24.53
C GLU A 250 -25.98 1.00 -23.43
N GLU A 251 -25.12 0.50 -22.53
CA GLU A 251 -24.48 1.33 -21.50
C GLU A 251 -23.60 2.42 -22.13
N GLN A 252 -22.88 2.09 -23.20
CA GLN A 252 -22.09 3.07 -23.94
C GLN A 252 -22.97 4.14 -24.55
N ARG A 253 -24.13 3.82 -25.13
CA ARG A 253 -25.07 4.83 -25.64
C ARG A 253 -25.59 5.74 -24.53
N GLN A 254 -25.90 5.21 -23.35
CA GLN A 254 -26.31 6.01 -22.19
C GLN A 254 -25.17 6.87 -21.63
N ILE A 255 -23.93 6.36 -21.62
CA ILE A 255 -22.74 7.12 -21.21
C ILE A 255 -22.35 8.16 -22.25
N LEU A 256 -22.52 7.87 -23.54
CA LEU A 256 -22.33 8.84 -24.64
C LEU A 256 -23.40 9.93 -24.62
N ALA A 257 -24.58 9.66 -24.05
CA ALA A 257 -25.59 10.67 -23.78
C ALA A 257 -25.19 11.60 -22.63
N ALA A 258 -24.34 11.16 -21.70
CA ALA A 258 -23.66 12.03 -20.74
C ALA A 258 -22.41 12.66 -21.41
N ASP A 259 -22.48 13.96 -21.70
CA ASP A 259 -21.46 14.66 -22.49
C ASP A 259 -20.06 14.52 -21.84
N ARG A 260 -19.11 13.88 -22.54
CA ARG A 260 -17.69 13.76 -22.13
C ARG A 260 -16.77 14.44 -23.14
N SER A 261 -15.72 15.09 -22.65
CA SER A 261 -14.69 15.62 -23.54
C SER A 261 -13.87 14.48 -24.14
N ASN A 262 -14.05 14.21 -25.44
CA ASN A 262 -13.20 13.34 -26.24
C ASN A 262 -12.82 14.07 -27.53
N ASN A 263 -11.52 14.12 -27.86
CA ASN A 263 -11.08 14.87 -29.03
C ASN A 263 -9.71 14.42 -29.54
N TYR A 264 -9.47 14.81 -30.80
CA TYR A 264 -8.17 14.83 -31.45
C TYR A 264 -7.66 16.28 -31.51
N LEU A 265 -6.53 16.57 -30.88
CA LEU A 265 -5.85 17.85 -31.01
C LEU A 265 -4.81 17.77 -32.14
N ASP A 266 -4.84 18.73 -33.05
CA ASP A 266 -3.84 18.83 -34.12
C ASP A 266 -2.49 19.27 -33.55
N THR A 267 -1.46 18.42 -33.68
CA THR A 267 -0.11 18.63 -33.18
C THR A 267 0.85 19.22 -34.21
N THR A 268 0.39 19.55 -35.42
CA THR A 268 1.26 19.99 -36.54
C THR A 268 2.22 21.11 -36.13
N SER A 269 1.75 22.10 -35.34
CA SER A 269 2.60 23.18 -34.85
C SER A 269 3.72 22.71 -33.91
N LEU A 270 3.41 21.72 -33.06
CA LEU A 270 4.38 21.12 -32.14
C LEU A 270 5.37 20.23 -32.90
N ASP A 271 4.90 19.48 -33.90
CA ASP A 271 5.70 18.60 -34.74
C ASP A 271 6.71 19.37 -35.59
N ILE A 272 6.33 20.54 -36.09
CA ILE A 272 7.25 21.46 -36.79
C ILE A 272 8.37 21.94 -35.84
N LEU A 273 8.05 22.23 -34.58
CA LEU A 273 9.03 22.67 -33.60
C LEU A 273 9.93 21.53 -33.12
N TYR A 274 9.38 20.32 -32.99
CA TYR A 274 10.02 19.17 -32.37
C TYR A 274 9.68 17.86 -33.13
N PRO A 275 10.26 17.62 -34.32
CA PRO A 275 9.88 16.51 -35.21
C PRO A 275 10.25 15.11 -34.69
N LYS A 276 10.90 15.03 -33.52
CA LYS A 276 11.31 13.77 -32.88
C LYS A 276 10.37 13.33 -31.76
N ILE A 277 9.29 14.07 -31.49
CA ILE A 277 8.29 13.65 -30.52
C ILE A 277 7.67 12.34 -31.02
N LEU A 278 7.62 11.34 -30.13
CA LEU A 278 7.06 10.04 -30.43
C LEU A 278 5.54 10.13 -30.56
N HIS A 279 5.01 9.34 -31.51
CA HIS A 279 3.59 9.06 -31.58
C HIS A 279 3.09 8.52 -30.22
N ILE A 280 1.88 8.89 -29.82
CA ILE A 280 1.35 8.60 -28.48
C ILE A 280 1.43 7.10 -28.11
N LYS A 281 1.18 6.20 -29.07
CA LYS A 281 1.26 4.75 -28.85
C LYS A 281 2.66 4.28 -28.46
N GLU A 282 3.69 4.79 -29.13
CA GLU A 282 5.09 4.44 -28.82
C GLU A 282 5.51 5.05 -27.48
N SER A 283 5.15 6.32 -27.24
CA SER A 283 5.48 7.01 -26.00
C SER A 283 4.84 6.35 -24.78
N VAL A 284 3.56 5.94 -24.88
CA VAL A 284 2.88 5.19 -23.80
C VAL A 284 3.54 3.82 -23.56
N ARG A 285 4.01 3.15 -24.61
CA ARG A 285 4.72 1.87 -24.47
C ARG A 285 5.98 2.02 -23.62
N GLU A 286 6.78 3.05 -23.87
CA GLU A 286 7.96 3.39 -23.05
C GLU A 286 7.58 3.72 -21.60
N MET A 287 6.50 4.48 -21.40
CA MET A 287 5.99 4.78 -20.06
C MET A 287 5.55 3.52 -19.31
N LEU A 288 4.96 2.54 -19.98
CA LEU A 288 4.57 1.26 -19.35
C LEU A 288 5.78 0.41 -18.94
N ILE A 289 6.88 0.45 -19.70
CA ILE A 289 8.14 -0.22 -19.33
C ILE A 289 8.71 0.40 -18.05
N GLY A 290 8.76 1.73 -17.97
CA GLY A 290 9.15 2.44 -16.75
C GLY A 290 8.17 2.19 -15.59
N TYR A 291 6.87 2.19 -15.87
CA TYR A 291 5.80 1.92 -14.91
C TYR A 291 5.96 0.56 -14.26
N LYS A 292 6.24 -0.49 -15.03
CA LYS A 292 6.53 -1.84 -14.49
C LYS A 292 7.68 -1.82 -13.50
N LYS A 293 8.76 -1.08 -13.81
CA LYS A 293 9.92 -0.95 -12.91
C LYS A 293 9.58 -0.16 -11.64
N SER A 294 8.62 0.76 -11.72
CA SER A 294 8.12 1.50 -10.56
C SER A 294 7.20 0.67 -9.64
N LEU A 295 6.67 -0.45 -10.13
CA LEU A 295 5.84 -1.33 -9.30
C LEU A 295 6.71 -2.02 -8.24
N PRO A 296 6.18 -2.22 -7.01
CA PRO A 296 6.89 -2.99 -6.02
C PRO A 296 7.14 -4.40 -6.56
N THR A 297 8.41 -4.82 -6.56
CA THR A 297 8.77 -6.20 -6.87
C THR A 297 8.18 -7.13 -5.83
N LYS A 298 7.90 -8.39 -6.21
CA LYS A 298 7.46 -9.39 -5.24
C LYS A 298 8.49 -9.46 -4.08
N PRO A 299 8.07 -9.51 -2.82
CA PRO A 299 8.96 -9.53 -1.66
C PRO A 299 9.97 -10.69 -1.70
N ASN A 300 11.20 -10.39 -1.28
CA ASN A 300 12.16 -11.39 -0.81
C ASN A 300 11.93 -11.49 0.70
N LEU A 301 11.24 -12.55 1.10
CA LEU A 301 10.70 -12.73 2.44
C LEU A 301 11.65 -13.59 3.29
N LEU A 302 12.10 -13.05 4.41
CA LEU A 302 12.79 -13.79 5.46
C LEU A 302 11.78 -14.22 6.53
N ILE A 303 11.76 -15.50 6.83
CA ILE A 303 11.03 -16.07 7.96
C ILE A 303 12.04 -16.64 8.94
N THR A 304 11.90 -16.33 10.22
CA THR A 304 12.67 -16.99 11.28
C THR A 304 11.74 -17.88 12.10
N GLY A 305 12.20 -19.07 12.50
CA GLY A 305 11.38 -20.05 13.22
C GLY A 305 10.37 -20.75 12.31
N GLY A 306 10.66 -20.84 11.00
CA GLY A 306 9.72 -21.37 10.02
C GLY A 306 9.56 -22.90 10.08
N CYS A 307 10.48 -23.64 10.69
CA CYS A 307 10.31 -25.08 10.90
C CYS A 307 9.49 -25.38 12.17
N GLY A 308 9.13 -24.36 12.96
CA GLY A 308 8.21 -24.47 14.08
C GLY A 308 6.74 -24.51 13.66
N PHE A 309 5.85 -24.64 14.65
CA PHE A 309 4.40 -24.81 14.44
C PHE A 309 3.75 -23.68 13.62
N ILE A 310 3.72 -22.44 14.13
CA ILE A 310 3.03 -21.33 13.45
C ILE A 310 3.75 -20.94 12.15
N GLY A 311 5.08 -20.90 12.19
CA GLY A 311 5.90 -20.53 11.03
C GLY A 311 5.70 -21.46 9.84
N SER A 312 5.62 -22.78 10.07
CA SER A 312 5.41 -23.75 8.99
C SER A 312 4.00 -23.66 8.40
N ASN A 313 2.97 -23.51 9.23
CA ASN A 313 1.60 -23.31 8.76
C ASN A 313 1.48 -22.01 7.95
N PHE A 314 2.18 -20.94 8.33
CA PHE A 314 2.23 -19.72 7.52
C PHE A 314 2.89 -19.98 6.16
N ILE A 315 4.05 -20.66 6.13
CA ILE A 315 4.76 -20.98 4.88
C ILE A 315 3.87 -21.81 3.95
N ASN A 316 3.26 -22.90 4.45
CA ASN A 316 2.45 -23.81 3.64
C ASN A 316 1.20 -23.12 3.07
N ASN A 317 0.60 -22.18 3.81
CA ASN A 317 -0.56 -21.43 3.35
C ASN A 317 -0.21 -20.27 2.41
N TYR A 318 0.92 -19.59 2.64
CA TYR A 318 1.26 -18.35 1.94
C TYR A 318 2.10 -18.57 0.68
N PHE A 319 3.08 -19.49 0.72
CA PHE A 319 4.00 -19.75 -0.39
C PHE A 319 3.28 -20.11 -1.71
N PRO A 320 2.24 -20.98 -1.72
CA PRO A 320 1.55 -21.37 -2.96
C PRO A 320 0.80 -20.23 -3.67
N LYS A 321 0.61 -19.08 -3.00
CA LYS A 321 -0.10 -17.92 -3.56
C LYS A 321 0.73 -17.11 -4.55
N ASP A 322 2.01 -17.43 -4.73
CA ASP A 322 2.95 -16.79 -5.66
C ASP A 322 3.07 -15.26 -5.46
N LYS A 323 2.88 -14.79 -4.22
CA LYS A 323 3.00 -13.37 -3.84
C LYS A 323 4.43 -12.95 -3.50
N ILE A 324 5.38 -13.87 -3.49
CA ILE A 324 6.79 -13.67 -3.09
C ILE A 324 7.73 -14.00 -4.24
N ASN A 325 8.88 -13.33 -4.30
CA ASN A 325 9.94 -13.68 -5.23
C ASN A 325 10.79 -14.84 -4.68
N LYS A 326 11.15 -14.75 -3.40
CA LYS A 326 11.94 -15.76 -2.69
C LYS A 326 11.55 -15.81 -1.21
N LEU A 327 11.55 -16.99 -0.62
CA LEU A 327 11.34 -17.23 0.81
C LEU A 327 12.60 -17.87 1.40
N ILE A 328 13.20 -17.18 2.36
CA ILE A 328 14.34 -17.67 3.13
C ILE A 328 13.80 -18.04 4.51
N ASN A 329 13.86 -19.33 4.86
CA ASN A 329 13.49 -19.83 6.17
C ASN A 329 14.75 -20.07 7.00
N ILE A 330 14.90 -19.35 8.11
CA ILE A 330 15.94 -19.58 9.12
C ILE A 330 15.31 -20.29 10.31
N ASP A 331 15.92 -21.40 10.74
CA ASP A 331 15.54 -22.06 11.98
C ASP A 331 16.78 -22.62 12.70
N ALA A 332 16.78 -22.59 14.02
CA ALA A 332 17.84 -23.16 14.85
C ALA A 332 17.66 -24.67 15.08
N MET A 333 16.54 -25.24 14.61
CA MET A 333 16.21 -26.67 14.69
C MET A 333 16.23 -27.22 16.12
N TYR A 334 15.67 -26.45 17.05
CA TYR A 334 15.41 -26.93 18.41
C TYR A 334 14.34 -28.01 18.44
N TYR A 335 14.12 -28.63 19.61
CA TYR A 335 13.34 -29.86 19.77
C TYR A 335 11.93 -29.82 19.17
N CYS A 336 11.29 -28.65 19.09
CA CYS A 336 9.94 -28.47 18.56
C CYS A 336 9.89 -28.18 17.05
N ALA A 337 11.04 -28.05 16.39
CA ALA A 337 11.14 -27.76 14.97
C ALA A 337 11.34 -29.04 14.16
N ASN A 338 10.68 -29.12 13.00
CA ASN A 338 10.87 -30.20 12.04
C ASN A 338 10.81 -29.59 10.63
N GLU A 339 11.81 -29.86 9.80
CA GLU A 339 11.83 -29.40 8.41
C GLU A 339 10.68 -30.03 7.61
N GLU A 340 10.24 -31.24 7.99
CA GLU A 340 9.12 -31.94 7.36
C GLU A 340 7.76 -31.25 7.59
N ASN A 341 7.69 -30.28 8.52
CA ASN A 341 6.50 -29.45 8.71
C ASN A 341 6.21 -28.57 7.49
N ILE A 342 7.22 -28.26 6.66
CA ILE A 342 7.05 -27.53 5.40
C ILE A 342 6.69 -28.52 4.30
N ASP A 343 5.67 -28.28 3.49
CA ASP A 343 5.25 -29.26 2.48
C ASP A 343 6.39 -29.60 1.49
N GLU A 344 6.46 -30.87 1.07
CA GLU A 344 7.57 -31.38 0.23
C GLU A 344 7.73 -30.62 -1.09
N ASN A 345 6.61 -30.27 -1.74
CA ASN A 345 6.59 -29.48 -2.96
C ASN A 345 7.18 -28.06 -2.77
N ILE A 346 7.05 -27.48 -1.57
CA ILE A 346 7.65 -26.19 -1.21
C ILE A 346 9.14 -26.38 -0.94
N ARG A 347 9.54 -27.40 -0.16
CA ARG A 347 10.95 -27.69 0.12
C ARG A 347 11.78 -27.90 -1.14
N ASN A 348 11.18 -28.51 -2.16
CA ASN A 348 11.82 -28.77 -3.46
C ASN A 348 11.74 -27.59 -4.45
N ASN A 349 11.12 -26.46 -4.09
CA ASN A 349 10.98 -25.30 -4.95
C ASN A 349 12.22 -24.40 -4.90
N SER A 350 12.73 -23.95 -6.05
CA SER A 350 13.92 -23.07 -6.13
C SER A 350 13.77 -21.70 -5.45
N ASN A 351 12.53 -21.26 -5.22
CA ASN A 351 12.22 -20.00 -4.55
C ASN A 351 12.12 -20.16 -3.02
N TYR A 352 12.15 -21.38 -2.49
CA TYR A 352 12.27 -21.66 -1.07
C TYR A 352 13.72 -22.03 -0.73
N ILE A 353 14.28 -21.40 0.30
CA ILE A 353 15.63 -21.66 0.77
C ILE A 353 15.62 -21.82 2.28
N PHE A 354 15.99 -23.01 2.76
CA PHE A 354 16.21 -23.26 4.17
C PHE A 354 17.67 -22.96 4.58
N LYS A 355 17.85 -22.31 5.73
CA LYS A 355 19.14 -22.04 6.36
C LYS A 355 19.07 -22.42 7.85
N ASN A 356 19.70 -23.53 8.21
CA ASN A 356 19.86 -23.90 9.60
C ASN A 356 20.84 -22.93 10.29
N GLY A 357 20.37 -22.20 11.29
CA GLY A 357 21.19 -21.24 12.04
C GLY A 357 20.39 -20.49 13.11
N ASN A 358 21.11 -19.96 14.11
CA ASN A 358 20.53 -19.20 15.21
C ASN A 358 20.58 -17.69 14.92
N ILE A 359 19.47 -16.99 15.21
CA ILE A 359 19.31 -15.54 14.99
C ILE A 359 20.21 -14.66 15.86
N CYS A 360 20.77 -15.20 16.94
CA CYS A 360 21.78 -14.55 17.77
C CYS A 360 23.14 -14.40 17.05
N ASN A 361 23.35 -15.10 15.92
CA ASN A 361 24.56 -14.93 15.11
C ASN A 361 24.41 -13.76 14.13
N TYR A 362 24.94 -12.60 14.51
CA TYR A 362 24.86 -11.38 13.69
C TYR A 362 25.43 -11.56 12.28
N ASP A 363 26.62 -12.15 12.12
CA ASP A 363 27.28 -12.28 10.82
C ASP A 363 26.48 -13.18 9.86
N PHE A 364 25.87 -14.23 10.41
CA PHE A 364 24.98 -15.11 9.66
C PHE A 364 23.73 -14.37 9.16
N ILE A 365 23.07 -13.59 10.03
CA ILE A 365 21.90 -12.79 9.64
C ILE A 365 22.29 -11.72 8.63
N GLU A 366 23.37 -10.99 8.85
CA GLU A 366 23.84 -9.94 7.94
C GLU A 366 24.14 -10.49 6.54
N LYS A 367 24.80 -11.66 6.48
CA LYS A 367 25.05 -12.36 5.21
C LYS A 367 23.76 -12.69 4.49
N ILE A 368 22.77 -13.27 5.18
CA ILE A 368 21.48 -13.64 4.58
C ILE A 368 20.73 -12.42 4.05
N LEU A 369 20.66 -11.34 4.82
CA LEU A 369 20.00 -10.10 4.39
C LEU A 369 20.61 -9.55 3.10
N LYS A 370 21.95 -9.55 3.00
CA LYS A 370 22.69 -9.08 1.82
C LYS A 370 22.58 -10.03 0.62
N GLU A 371 22.80 -11.33 0.83
CA GLU A 371 22.85 -12.34 -0.23
C GLU A 371 21.52 -12.50 -0.96
N TYR A 372 20.41 -12.42 -0.23
CA TYR A 372 19.07 -12.64 -0.78
C TYR A 372 18.25 -11.37 -0.97
N GLU A 373 18.87 -10.21 -0.79
CA GLU A 373 18.23 -8.91 -0.94
C GLU A 373 16.88 -8.80 -0.20
N ILE A 374 16.88 -9.16 1.08
CA ILE A 374 15.66 -9.32 1.87
C ILE A 374 14.92 -7.98 2.00
N THR A 375 13.65 -7.94 1.61
CA THR A 375 12.82 -6.72 1.74
C THR A 375 11.81 -6.86 2.86
N HIS A 376 11.40 -8.07 3.23
CA HIS A 376 10.36 -8.32 4.22
C HIS A 376 10.82 -9.37 5.22
N VAL A 377 10.48 -9.19 6.50
CA VAL A 377 10.83 -10.12 7.59
C VAL A 377 9.57 -10.46 8.38
N ILE A 378 9.35 -11.75 8.67
CA ILE A 378 8.39 -12.19 9.69
C ILE A 378 9.15 -13.03 10.73
N HIS A 379 9.12 -12.57 11.97
CA HIS A 379 9.94 -13.11 13.03
C HIS A 379 9.10 -13.97 14.00
N PHE A 380 9.05 -15.29 13.76
CA PHE A 380 8.39 -16.26 14.65
C PHE A 380 9.33 -16.91 15.66
N ALA A 381 10.64 -16.97 15.38
CA ALA A 381 11.62 -17.65 16.23
C ALA A 381 11.58 -17.13 17.68
N ALA A 382 11.27 -18.03 18.62
CA ALA A 382 11.25 -17.76 20.04
C ALA A 382 11.26 -19.08 20.83
N GLN A 383 11.81 -19.05 22.04
CA GLN A 383 11.50 -20.05 23.06
C GLN A 383 10.10 -19.80 23.60
N SER A 384 9.25 -20.83 23.63
CA SER A 384 7.80 -20.67 23.87
C SER A 384 7.19 -21.59 24.95
N HIS A 385 7.97 -22.48 25.57
CA HIS A 385 7.44 -23.40 26.59
C HIS A 385 7.46 -22.75 27.97
N VAL A 386 6.33 -22.18 28.40
CA VAL A 386 6.19 -21.43 29.66
C VAL A 386 6.78 -22.18 30.87
N GLN A 387 6.50 -23.49 31.00
CA GLN A 387 7.02 -24.27 32.13
C GLN A 387 8.55 -24.28 32.16
N ASN A 388 9.21 -24.44 31.01
CA ASN A 388 10.68 -24.48 30.94
C ASN A 388 11.29 -23.12 31.26
N SER A 389 10.52 -22.03 31.12
CA SER A 389 11.00 -20.68 31.45
C SER A 389 11.19 -20.46 32.95
N PHE A 390 10.56 -21.26 33.82
CA PHE A 390 10.80 -21.20 35.27
C PHE A 390 12.13 -21.87 35.65
N ASP A 391 12.52 -22.92 34.93
CA ASP A 391 13.76 -23.66 35.18
C ASP A 391 14.97 -23.05 34.46
N ASP A 392 14.78 -22.53 33.23
CA ASP A 392 15.85 -21.96 32.37
C ASP A 392 15.43 -20.61 31.74
N SER A 393 15.06 -19.65 32.59
CA SER A 393 14.68 -18.29 32.15
C SER A 393 15.78 -17.54 31.38
N ILE A 394 17.05 -17.90 31.58
CA ILE A 394 18.20 -17.27 30.93
C ILE A 394 18.23 -17.60 29.45
N GLN A 395 17.98 -18.86 29.05
CA GLN A 395 17.92 -19.22 27.64
C GLN A 395 16.80 -18.47 26.90
N PHE A 396 15.65 -18.25 27.55
CA PHE A 396 14.57 -17.42 27.00
C PHE A 396 15.01 -15.97 26.76
N THR A 397 15.82 -15.41 27.66
CA THR A 397 16.38 -14.06 27.48
C THR A 397 17.32 -14.02 26.28
N TYR A 398 18.20 -15.02 26.13
CA TYR A 398 19.10 -15.11 24.97
C TYR A 398 18.33 -15.20 23.66
N ASP A 399 17.40 -16.15 23.52
CA ASP A 399 16.74 -16.36 22.24
C ASP A 399 15.69 -15.28 21.95
N ASN A 400 14.87 -14.89 22.93
CA ASN A 400 13.76 -13.96 22.68
C ASN A 400 14.24 -12.51 22.66
N ILE A 401 15.11 -12.08 23.59
CA ILE A 401 15.56 -10.69 23.66
C ILE A 401 16.81 -10.48 22.79
N LEU A 402 17.90 -11.19 23.07
CA LEU A 402 19.15 -10.98 22.32
C LEU A 402 19.00 -11.38 20.84
N GLY A 403 18.29 -12.47 20.56
CA GLY A 403 17.97 -12.89 19.18
C GLY A 403 17.18 -11.82 18.42
N THR A 404 16.08 -11.32 18.99
CA THR A 404 15.30 -10.22 18.40
C THR A 404 16.17 -8.97 18.21
N HIS A 405 16.97 -8.59 19.21
CA HIS A 405 17.84 -7.42 19.12
C HIS A 405 18.88 -7.55 18.01
N THR A 406 19.50 -8.72 17.87
CA THR A 406 20.49 -9.02 16.83
C THR A 406 19.88 -8.86 15.44
N LEU A 407 18.68 -9.42 15.25
CA LEU A 407 17.94 -9.31 14.00
C LEU A 407 17.54 -7.86 13.69
N LEU A 408 17.03 -7.11 14.67
CA LEU A 408 16.70 -5.68 14.53
C LEU A 408 17.92 -4.85 14.14
N GLU A 409 19.06 -5.07 14.78
CA GLU A 409 20.31 -4.35 14.50
C GLU A 409 20.84 -4.66 13.09
N ALA A 410 20.80 -5.94 12.68
CA ALA A 410 21.20 -6.36 11.34
C ALA A 410 20.28 -5.74 10.27
N CYS A 411 18.96 -5.75 10.47
CA CYS A 411 18.00 -5.10 9.57
C CYS A 411 18.21 -3.58 9.49
N LYS A 412 18.49 -2.92 10.62
CA LYS A 412 18.80 -1.48 10.67
C LYS A 412 20.04 -1.16 9.85
N LYS A 413 21.16 -1.89 10.05
CA LYS A 413 22.40 -1.65 9.30
C LYS A 413 22.27 -1.99 7.81
N TYR A 414 21.45 -2.98 7.48
CA TYR A 414 21.19 -3.38 6.10
C TYR A 414 20.38 -2.32 5.32
N GLY A 415 19.41 -1.67 5.96
CA GLY A 415 18.76 -0.45 5.45
C GLY A 415 17.80 -0.62 4.27
N LYS A 416 17.57 -1.84 3.76
CA LYS A 416 16.62 -2.11 2.65
C LYS A 416 15.34 -2.84 3.07
N VAL A 417 15.17 -3.15 4.36
CA VAL A 417 13.93 -3.77 4.87
C VAL A 417 12.78 -2.76 4.75
N GLN A 418 11.70 -3.18 4.11
CA GLN A 418 10.49 -2.40 3.86
C GLN A 418 9.37 -2.72 4.84
N LYS A 419 9.36 -3.94 5.41
CA LYS A 419 8.40 -4.36 6.44
C LYS A 419 9.00 -5.45 7.33
N PHE A 420 8.82 -5.30 8.64
CA PHE A 420 9.27 -6.25 9.66
C PHE A 420 8.09 -6.58 10.58
N ILE A 421 7.65 -7.84 10.63
CA ILE A 421 6.59 -8.29 11.52
C ILE A 421 7.21 -9.04 12.70
N HIS A 422 7.10 -8.47 13.90
CA HIS A 422 7.48 -9.14 15.14
C HIS A 422 6.29 -9.91 15.69
N VAL A 423 6.45 -11.21 15.90
CA VAL A 423 5.40 -12.07 16.44
C VAL A 423 5.55 -12.21 17.95
N SER A 424 4.54 -11.75 18.68
CA SER A 424 4.44 -11.82 20.13
C SER A 424 3.17 -12.55 20.55
N THR A 425 2.80 -12.45 21.83
CA THR A 425 1.73 -13.20 22.48
C THR A 425 0.84 -12.26 23.30
N ASP A 426 -0.41 -12.64 23.53
CA ASP A 426 -1.31 -11.98 24.48
C ASP A 426 -0.86 -12.07 25.95
N GLU A 427 -0.01 -13.04 26.32
CA GLU A 427 0.55 -13.16 27.68
C GLU A 427 1.32 -11.91 28.14
N VAL A 428 1.77 -11.06 27.20
CA VAL A 428 2.43 -9.79 27.50
C VAL A 428 1.51 -8.78 28.20
N TYR A 429 0.18 -8.91 28.04
CA TYR A 429 -0.79 -8.09 28.75
C TYR A 429 -0.99 -8.53 30.21
N GLY A 430 -0.63 -9.77 30.54
CA GLY A 430 -0.93 -10.41 31.82
C GLY A 430 -2.39 -10.88 31.94
N GLU A 431 -2.76 -11.30 33.15
CA GLU A 431 -4.09 -11.81 33.46
C GLU A 431 -5.19 -10.76 33.25
N SER A 432 -6.32 -11.19 32.67
CA SER A 432 -7.57 -10.41 32.68
C SER A 432 -8.36 -10.74 33.95
N MET A 433 -8.73 -9.72 34.73
CA MET A 433 -9.35 -9.94 36.05
C MET A 433 -10.83 -10.30 35.90
N ASN A 434 -11.17 -11.57 36.13
CA ASN A 434 -12.56 -12.08 36.10
C ASN A 434 -13.48 -11.48 37.18
N THR A 435 -12.93 -10.73 38.14
CA THR A 435 -13.66 -10.16 39.29
C THR A 435 -14.14 -8.72 39.05
N ILE A 436 -13.73 -8.11 37.95
CA ILE A 436 -14.13 -6.78 37.50
C ILE A 436 -14.73 -6.97 36.10
N GLU A 437 -15.79 -6.25 35.73
CA GLU A 437 -16.23 -6.18 34.32
C GLU A 437 -15.13 -5.49 33.50
N GLU A 438 -14.11 -6.26 33.11
CA GLU A 438 -13.00 -5.79 32.31
C GLU A 438 -13.34 -5.96 30.83
N ASN A 439 -13.40 -4.85 30.09
CA ASN A 439 -13.51 -4.87 28.63
C ASN A 439 -12.24 -5.51 28.02
N HIS A 440 -12.34 -6.06 26.80
CA HIS A 440 -11.22 -6.69 26.11
C HIS A 440 -9.93 -5.85 26.17
N LYS A 441 -8.78 -6.51 26.36
CA LYS A 441 -7.48 -5.88 26.17
C LYS A 441 -7.33 -5.48 24.70
N THR A 442 -7.11 -4.20 24.46
CA THR A 442 -6.79 -3.65 23.14
C THR A 442 -5.29 -3.46 22.99
N GLU A 443 -4.82 -3.11 21.80
CA GLU A 443 -3.41 -2.82 21.53
C GLU A 443 -2.82 -1.67 22.35
N HIS A 444 -3.68 -0.84 22.95
CA HIS A 444 -3.33 0.24 23.86
C HIS A 444 -3.21 -0.19 25.33
N SER A 445 -3.51 -1.46 25.65
CA SER A 445 -3.41 -1.98 27.01
C SER A 445 -1.95 -2.05 27.45
N ILE A 446 -1.74 -1.82 28.75
CA ILE A 446 -0.40 -1.83 29.36
C ILE A 446 0.14 -3.26 29.40
N LEU A 447 1.43 -3.40 29.14
CA LEU A 447 2.14 -4.68 29.28
C LEU A 447 2.33 -5.00 30.77
N CYS A 448 1.85 -6.15 31.20
CA CYS A 448 1.96 -6.63 32.58
C CYS A 448 2.27 -8.13 32.62
N PRO A 449 3.39 -8.57 32.03
CA PRO A 449 3.72 -9.99 31.95
C PRO A 449 3.93 -10.59 33.35
N THR A 450 3.40 -11.79 33.56
CA THR A 450 3.38 -12.43 34.89
C THR A 450 4.31 -13.65 35.02
N ASN A 451 4.95 -14.06 33.91
CA ASN A 451 5.89 -15.18 33.87
C ASN A 451 7.18 -14.82 33.07
N PRO A 452 8.30 -15.56 33.26
CA PRO A 452 9.57 -15.23 32.61
C PRO A 452 9.50 -15.25 31.07
N TYR A 453 8.79 -16.21 30.47
CA TYR A 453 8.57 -16.23 29.02
C TYR A 453 7.89 -14.95 28.53
N ALA A 454 6.74 -14.59 29.11
CA ALA A 454 5.99 -13.40 28.75
C ALA A 454 6.82 -12.12 28.96
N ALA A 455 7.63 -12.06 30.03
CA ALA A 455 8.53 -10.94 30.28
C ALA A 455 9.58 -10.78 29.17
N THR A 456 10.16 -11.89 28.68
CA THR A 456 11.10 -11.81 27.55
C THR A 456 10.45 -11.39 26.23
N LYS A 457 9.21 -11.80 25.98
CA LYS A 457 8.42 -11.37 24.80
C LYS A 457 8.08 -9.88 24.88
N ALA A 458 7.65 -9.40 26.05
CA ALA A 458 7.42 -7.97 26.29
C ALA A 458 8.71 -7.15 26.13
N GLY A 459 9.85 -7.65 26.62
CA GLY A 459 11.17 -7.02 26.43
C GLY A 459 11.56 -6.90 24.95
N ALA A 460 11.33 -7.95 24.17
CA ALA A 460 11.56 -7.95 22.73
C ALA A 460 10.64 -6.95 21.99
N GLU A 461 9.37 -6.83 22.40
CA GLU A 461 8.45 -5.82 21.87
C GLU A 461 8.94 -4.38 22.12
N LEU A 462 9.37 -4.08 23.35
CA LEU A 462 9.87 -2.74 23.69
C LEU A 462 11.10 -2.37 22.86
N LEU A 463 11.99 -3.32 22.60
CA LEU A 463 13.10 -3.13 21.67
C LEU A 463 12.59 -2.84 20.25
N ALA A 464 11.68 -3.66 19.72
CA ALA A 464 11.12 -3.47 18.38
C ALA A 464 10.44 -2.09 18.23
N GLN A 465 9.63 -1.68 19.19
CA GLN A 465 9.01 -0.35 19.23
C GLN A 465 10.05 0.77 19.23
N SER A 466 11.09 0.65 20.07
CA SER A 466 12.15 1.66 20.15
C SER A 466 12.91 1.81 18.83
N TYR A 467 13.12 0.72 18.08
CA TYR A 467 13.79 0.74 16.78
C TYR A 467 12.94 1.39 15.70
N ASN A 468 11.62 1.16 15.71
CA ASN A 468 10.70 1.89 14.83
C ASN A 468 10.74 3.40 15.15
N HIS A 469 10.62 3.76 16.42
CA HIS A 469 10.57 5.16 16.82
C HIS A 469 11.87 5.91 16.49
N SER A 470 13.01 5.33 16.89
CA SER A 470 14.33 5.97 16.86
C SER A 470 14.98 5.90 15.48
N PHE A 471 14.80 4.80 14.75
CA PHE A 471 15.51 4.54 13.49
C PHE A 471 14.58 4.42 12.27
N LYS A 472 13.27 4.60 12.46
CA LYS A 472 12.26 4.47 11.40
C LYS A 472 12.28 3.09 10.72
N LEU A 473 12.76 2.05 11.42
CA LEU A 473 12.70 0.68 10.92
C LEU A 473 11.22 0.27 10.80
N PRO A 474 10.77 -0.27 9.65
CA PRO A 474 9.34 -0.39 9.36
C PRO A 474 8.71 -1.62 10.03
N ILE A 475 8.51 -1.53 11.34
CA ILE A 475 8.09 -2.63 12.20
C ILE A 475 6.57 -2.61 12.42
N ILE A 476 5.97 -3.79 12.45
CA ILE A 476 4.62 -4.08 12.92
C ILE A 476 4.76 -5.15 14.01
N ILE A 477 4.00 -5.02 15.09
CA ILE A 477 3.98 -6.01 16.17
C ILE A 477 2.64 -6.74 16.13
N THR A 478 2.65 -8.04 16.39
CA THR A 478 1.43 -8.84 16.51
C THR A 478 1.39 -9.53 17.86
N ARG A 479 0.20 -9.67 18.43
CA ARG A 479 -0.02 -10.36 19.72
C ARG A 479 -1.16 -11.36 19.54
N GLY A 480 -0.85 -12.64 19.56
CA GLY A 480 -1.82 -13.70 19.27
C GLY A 480 -2.33 -14.44 20.52
N ASN A 481 -3.55 -14.95 20.45
CA ASN A 481 -4.05 -15.98 21.38
C ASN A 481 -3.33 -17.33 21.19
N ASN A 482 -3.69 -18.32 22.00
CA ASN A 482 -3.24 -19.70 21.80
C ASN A 482 -3.67 -20.22 20.42
N VAL A 483 -2.70 -20.78 19.70
CA VAL A 483 -2.90 -21.37 18.38
C VAL A 483 -3.00 -22.90 18.50
N TYR A 484 -3.87 -23.52 17.70
CA TYR A 484 -3.97 -24.98 17.57
C TYR A 484 -4.07 -25.38 16.10
N GLY A 485 -3.61 -26.58 15.76
CA GLY A 485 -3.61 -27.07 14.37
C GLY A 485 -2.51 -28.09 14.08
N PRO A 486 -2.33 -28.44 12.79
CA PRO A 486 -1.29 -29.35 12.32
C PRO A 486 0.13 -28.87 12.67
N ASN A 487 1.08 -29.78 12.81
CA ASN A 487 2.50 -29.48 13.10
C ASN A 487 2.78 -28.91 14.51
N GLN A 488 1.80 -28.91 15.42
CA GLN A 488 2.03 -28.50 16.81
C GLN A 488 2.71 -29.63 17.60
N TYR A 489 3.88 -29.34 18.17
CA TYR A 489 4.64 -30.32 18.96
C TYR A 489 3.81 -30.83 20.17
N PRO A 490 3.83 -32.14 20.49
CA PRO A 490 2.92 -32.78 21.45
C PRO A 490 3.29 -32.53 22.93
N GLU A 491 3.64 -31.30 23.26
CA GLU A 491 3.79 -30.76 24.61
C GLU A 491 2.65 -29.80 24.99
N LYS A 492 2.07 -29.13 23.98
CA LYS A 492 0.98 -28.18 24.15
C LYS A 492 -0.34 -28.92 24.37
N LEU A 493 -1.32 -28.25 24.98
CA LEU A 493 -2.54 -28.87 25.53
C LEU A 493 -3.23 -29.86 24.57
N ILE A 494 -3.71 -29.37 23.42
CA ILE A 494 -4.46 -30.16 22.44
C ILE A 494 -3.64 -31.34 21.89
N PRO A 495 -2.44 -31.15 21.30
CA PRO A 495 -1.69 -32.26 20.72
C PRO A 495 -1.18 -33.24 21.78
N ARG A 496 -0.87 -32.79 23.01
CA ARG A 496 -0.52 -33.68 24.12
C ARG A 496 -1.71 -34.55 24.53
N PHE A 497 -2.92 -33.99 24.63
CA PHE A 497 -4.11 -34.77 24.97
C PHE A 497 -4.44 -35.78 23.86
N ILE A 498 -4.39 -35.38 22.60
CA ILE A 498 -4.58 -36.29 21.46
C ILE A 498 -3.55 -37.42 21.51
N LYS A 499 -2.27 -37.12 21.77
CA LYS A 499 -1.21 -38.13 21.90
C LYS A 499 -1.51 -39.13 23.03
N LEU A 500 -1.78 -38.64 24.24
CA LEU A 500 -2.09 -39.50 25.40
C LEU A 500 -3.30 -40.39 25.14
N LEU A 501 -4.36 -39.84 24.53
CA LEU A 501 -5.54 -40.61 24.16
C LEU A 501 -5.22 -41.66 23.09
N LYS A 502 -4.39 -41.36 22.07
CA LYS A 502 -3.92 -42.36 21.09
C LYS A 502 -3.13 -43.49 21.76
N GLU A 503 -2.35 -43.16 22.77
CA GLU A 503 -1.56 -44.09 23.58
C GLU A 503 -2.37 -44.81 24.69
N ASN A 504 -3.70 -44.62 24.72
CA ASN A 504 -4.59 -45.15 25.76
C ASN A 504 -4.16 -44.78 27.20
N THR A 505 -3.59 -43.59 27.36
CA THR A 505 -3.18 -43.01 28.65
C THR A 505 -4.11 -41.87 29.04
N LYS A 506 -4.24 -41.60 30.35
CA LYS A 506 -5.05 -40.50 30.86
C LYS A 506 -4.48 -39.14 30.44
N VAL A 507 -5.36 -38.19 30.13
CA VAL A 507 -4.97 -36.79 29.96
C VAL A 507 -4.69 -36.16 31.31
N THR A 508 -3.71 -35.25 31.36
CA THR A 508 -3.24 -34.64 32.60
C THR A 508 -3.74 -33.20 32.70
N ILE A 509 -4.55 -32.91 33.72
CA ILE A 509 -5.11 -31.58 33.98
C ILE A 509 -4.34 -30.94 35.13
N GLN A 510 -3.74 -29.77 34.87
CA GLN A 510 -3.06 -28.97 35.88
C GLN A 510 -4.09 -28.20 36.73
N GLY A 511 -3.96 -28.27 38.06
CA GLY A 511 -4.89 -27.63 38.99
C GLY A 511 -6.29 -28.24 38.88
N ASP A 512 -7.33 -27.40 38.85
CA ASP A 512 -8.72 -27.82 38.67
C ASP A 512 -9.19 -27.81 37.20
N GLY A 513 -8.34 -27.35 36.28
CA GLY A 513 -8.65 -27.22 34.86
C GLY A 513 -9.59 -26.07 34.50
N SER A 514 -9.86 -25.15 35.42
CA SER A 514 -10.75 -23.99 35.21
C SER A 514 -10.15 -22.87 34.36
N ASN A 515 -8.85 -22.93 34.09
CA ASN A 515 -8.15 -21.94 33.27
C ASN A 515 -8.73 -21.90 31.84
N VAL A 516 -9.12 -20.71 31.41
CA VAL A 516 -9.81 -20.44 30.15
C VAL A 516 -8.83 -19.86 29.14
N ARG A 517 -8.87 -20.37 27.91
CA ARG A 517 -8.07 -19.86 26.78
C ARG A 517 -8.94 -19.75 25.52
N ALA A 518 -8.64 -18.75 24.71
CA ALA A 518 -9.12 -18.67 23.34
C ALA A 518 -8.20 -19.48 22.43
N PHE A 519 -8.78 -20.29 21.53
CA PHE A 519 -8.03 -21.17 20.62
C PHE A 519 -8.28 -20.78 19.16
N LEU A 520 -7.28 -20.17 18.52
CA LEU A 520 -7.35 -19.79 17.11
C LEU A 520 -6.71 -20.87 16.24
N HIS A 521 -7.35 -21.23 15.13
CA HIS A 521 -6.80 -22.24 14.23
C HIS A 521 -5.54 -21.72 13.51
N ALA A 522 -4.60 -22.61 13.21
CA ALA A 522 -3.34 -22.27 12.56
C ALA A 522 -3.54 -21.64 11.17
N ASN A 523 -4.57 -22.05 10.41
CA ASN A 523 -4.91 -21.44 9.12
C ASN A 523 -5.43 -20.01 9.27
N ASP A 524 -6.32 -19.75 10.23
CA ASP A 524 -6.82 -18.41 10.50
C ASP A 524 -5.68 -17.50 10.98
N THR A 525 -4.79 -18.03 11.82
CA THR A 525 -3.58 -17.35 12.26
C THR A 525 -2.65 -17.03 11.07
N ALA A 526 -2.43 -17.97 10.15
CA ALA A 526 -1.64 -17.73 8.94
C ALA A 526 -2.26 -16.64 8.05
N SER A 527 -3.59 -16.66 7.89
CA SER A 527 -4.32 -15.64 7.12
C SER A 527 -4.29 -14.25 7.78
N ALA A 528 -4.19 -14.19 9.11
CA ALA A 528 -3.97 -12.95 9.85
C ALA A 528 -2.61 -12.34 9.50
N PHE A 529 -1.54 -13.14 9.55
CA PHE A 529 -0.21 -12.70 9.16
C PHE A 529 -0.14 -12.25 7.69
N GLU A 530 -0.81 -12.96 6.78
CA GLU A 530 -0.94 -12.52 5.39
C GLU A 530 -1.64 -11.16 5.30
N THR A 531 -2.77 -10.99 5.99
CA THR A 531 -3.53 -9.74 5.94
C THR A 531 -2.68 -8.57 6.46
N ILE A 532 -1.91 -8.79 7.53
CA ILE A 532 -1.01 -7.79 8.12
C ILE A 532 0.19 -7.53 7.19
N LEU A 533 0.73 -8.56 6.54
CA LEU A 533 1.80 -8.42 5.56
C LEU A 533 1.34 -7.59 4.35
N ASP A 534 0.11 -7.76 3.89
CA ASP A 534 -0.44 -7.06 2.72
C ASP A 534 -0.92 -5.64 3.08
N LYS A 535 -1.62 -5.48 4.20
CA LYS A 535 -2.41 -4.26 4.52
C LYS A 535 -2.03 -3.58 5.83
N GLY A 536 -1.22 -4.22 6.68
CA GLY A 536 -0.83 -3.68 7.98
C GLY A 536 -0.05 -2.37 7.86
N VAL A 537 -0.33 -1.46 8.79
CA VAL A 537 0.29 -0.13 8.87
C VAL A 537 1.57 -0.20 9.70
N ILE A 538 2.66 0.36 9.19
CA ILE A 538 3.96 0.41 9.88
C ILE A 538 3.84 1.24 11.16
N GLY A 539 4.45 0.76 12.25
CA GLY A 539 4.44 1.36 13.58
C GLY A 539 3.27 0.90 14.44
N GLU A 540 2.30 0.19 13.86
CA GLU A 540 1.13 -0.30 14.57
C GLU A 540 1.35 -1.69 15.19
N ILE A 541 0.48 -1.97 16.15
CA ILE A 541 0.32 -3.27 16.79
C ILE A 541 -1.03 -3.85 16.33
N TYR A 542 -1.11 -5.17 16.15
CA TYR A 542 -2.35 -5.88 15.84
C TYR A 542 -2.52 -7.10 16.76
N ASN A 543 -3.65 -7.16 17.46
CA ASN A 543 -4.06 -8.37 18.16
C ASN A 543 -4.64 -9.39 17.15
N ILE A 544 -4.19 -10.64 17.26
CA ILE A 544 -4.67 -11.78 16.49
C ILE A 544 -5.44 -12.69 17.45
N GLY A 545 -6.72 -12.37 17.66
CA GLY A 545 -7.56 -13.04 18.63
C GLY A 545 -8.81 -13.69 18.06
N CYS A 546 -9.44 -14.54 18.86
CA CYS A 546 -10.73 -15.17 18.54
C CYS A 546 -11.91 -14.18 18.69
N ASP A 547 -13.07 -14.54 18.13
CA ASP A 547 -14.32 -13.82 18.37
C ASP A 547 -14.91 -14.16 19.76
N ASP A 548 -15.85 -13.35 20.22
CA ASP A 548 -16.52 -13.56 21.51
C ASP A 548 -17.21 -14.94 21.57
N GLY A 549 -17.05 -15.61 22.71
CA GLY A 549 -17.60 -16.96 22.94
C GLY A 549 -16.75 -18.11 22.40
N MET A 550 -15.57 -17.84 21.82
CA MET A 550 -14.61 -18.86 21.39
C MET A 550 -13.53 -19.17 22.44
N GLU A 551 -13.94 -19.20 23.71
CA GLU A 551 -13.09 -19.49 24.86
C GLU A 551 -13.45 -20.84 25.45
N TYR A 552 -12.45 -21.63 25.81
CA TYR A 552 -12.63 -22.97 26.37
C TYR A 552 -11.72 -23.14 27.58
N SER A 553 -12.25 -23.73 28.63
CA SER A 553 -11.47 -24.21 29.76
C SER A 553 -10.69 -25.47 29.39
N VAL A 554 -9.58 -25.72 30.09
CA VAL A 554 -8.78 -26.94 29.93
C VAL A 554 -9.64 -28.21 30.08
N ILE A 555 -10.57 -28.21 31.04
CA ILE A 555 -11.46 -29.35 31.27
C ILE A 555 -12.47 -29.54 30.13
N GLU A 556 -12.98 -28.47 29.51
CA GLU A 556 -13.87 -28.59 28.35
C GLU A 556 -13.14 -29.21 27.16
N ILE A 557 -11.91 -28.77 26.89
CA ILE A 557 -11.08 -29.35 25.82
C ILE A 557 -10.83 -30.85 26.08
N ALA A 558 -10.50 -31.23 27.32
CA ALA A 558 -10.31 -32.63 27.70
C ALA A 558 -11.56 -33.46 27.37
N LYS A 559 -12.75 -33.01 27.81
CA LYS A 559 -14.01 -33.71 27.59
C LYS A 559 -14.38 -33.83 26.11
N ILE A 560 -14.18 -32.76 25.34
CA ILE A 560 -14.41 -32.76 23.88
C ILE A 560 -13.53 -33.84 23.22
N LEU A 561 -12.23 -33.85 23.50
CA LEU A 561 -11.30 -34.81 22.91
C LEU A 561 -11.57 -36.26 23.35
N ILE A 562 -11.85 -36.49 24.64
CA ILE A 562 -12.22 -37.82 25.16
C ILE A 562 -13.49 -38.31 24.46
N LYS A 563 -14.52 -37.46 24.33
CA LYS A 563 -15.75 -37.83 23.64
C LYS A 563 -15.49 -38.19 22.17
N MET A 564 -14.69 -37.39 21.46
CA MET A 564 -14.35 -37.62 20.05
C MET A 564 -13.54 -38.91 19.83
N MET A 565 -12.57 -39.19 20.69
CA MET A 565 -11.59 -40.26 20.46
C MET A 565 -11.92 -41.59 21.15
N LYS A 566 -12.62 -41.54 22.29
CA LYS A 566 -12.98 -42.71 23.10
C LYS A 566 -14.46 -43.03 23.06
N ASN A 567 -15.29 -42.14 22.49
CA ASN A 567 -16.73 -42.33 22.34
C ASN A 567 -17.42 -42.68 23.68
N THR A 568 -17.01 -42.02 24.76
CA THR A 568 -17.54 -42.21 26.11
C THR A 568 -17.86 -40.88 26.77
N ASP A 569 -18.82 -40.90 27.69
CA ASP A 569 -19.15 -39.79 28.60
C ASP A 569 -18.57 -40.00 30.01
N ASN A 570 -17.89 -41.14 30.24
CA ASN A 570 -17.18 -41.41 31.49
C ASN A 570 -15.79 -40.76 31.47
N TYR A 571 -15.75 -39.44 31.66
CA TYR A 571 -14.52 -38.65 31.55
C TYR A 571 -13.50 -38.96 32.67
N ASP A 572 -13.96 -39.34 33.87
CA ASP A 572 -13.09 -39.56 35.04
C ASP A 572 -12.14 -40.75 34.86
N GLU A 573 -12.48 -41.71 34.01
CA GLU A 573 -11.58 -42.81 33.64
C GLU A 573 -10.37 -42.33 32.83
N TRP A 574 -10.51 -41.20 32.13
CA TRP A 574 -9.53 -40.69 31.18
C TRP A 574 -8.80 -39.44 31.66
N ILE A 575 -9.14 -38.91 32.84
CA ILE A 575 -8.55 -37.69 33.39
C ILE A 575 -7.73 -38.04 34.64
N GLU A 576 -6.57 -37.40 34.74
CA GLU A 576 -5.72 -37.38 35.93
C GLU A 576 -5.38 -35.93 36.28
N TYR A 577 -5.54 -35.55 37.54
CA TYR A 577 -5.21 -34.22 38.04
C TYR A 577 -3.78 -34.18 38.55
N VAL A 578 -3.01 -33.18 38.11
CA VAL A 578 -1.62 -32.95 38.50
C VAL A 578 -1.46 -31.56 39.14
N GLU A 579 -0.37 -31.37 39.87
CA GLU A 579 -0.07 -30.10 40.53
C GLU A 579 -0.07 -28.93 39.52
N ASP A 580 -0.62 -27.79 39.94
CA ASP A 580 -0.67 -26.59 39.11
C ASP A 580 0.71 -25.93 39.00
N ARG A 581 0.86 -25.02 38.04
CA ARG A 581 2.09 -24.24 37.91
C ARG A 581 2.20 -23.24 39.07
N PRO A 582 3.42 -22.82 39.44
CA PRO A 582 3.62 -21.78 40.45
C PRO A 582 2.87 -20.49 40.14
N PHE A 583 2.70 -20.18 38.84
CA PHE A 583 1.90 -19.06 38.37
C PHE A 583 1.25 -19.40 37.03
N ASN A 584 -0.08 -19.29 36.93
CA ASN A 584 -0.85 -19.58 35.72
C ASN A 584 -2.03 -18.60 35.64
N ASP A 585 -2.02 -17.70 34.64
CA ASP A 585 -3.10 -16.73 34.49
C ASP A 585 -4.42 -17.44 34.17
N LYS A 586 -5.54 -17.00 34.75
CA LYS A 586 -6.82 -17.68 34.53
C LYS A 586 -7.41 -17.43 33.15
N ARG A 587 -7.22 -16.24 32.58
CA ARG A 587 -7.83 -15.81 31.30
C ARG A 587 -7.00 -14.75 30.59
N TYR A 588 -6.92 -14.86 29.27
CA TYR A 588 -6.43 -13.81 28.37
C TYR A 588 -7.54 -13.41 27.41
N TYR A 589 -8.01 -12.16 27.52
CA TYR A 589 -9.14 -11.68 26.73
C TYR A 589 -8.76 -10.44 25.94
N ILE A 590 -8.50 -10.62 24.63
CA ILE A 590 -8.03 -9.56 23.72
C ILE A 590 -9.08 -9.27 22.65
N SER A 591 -9.13 -8.03 22.17
CA SER A 591 -9.97 -7.65 21.01
C SER A 591 -9.20 -7.89 19.70
N ASN A 592 -9.88 -8.40 18.67
CA ASN A 592 -9.34 -8.55 17.30
C ASN A 592 -9.87 -7.48 16.31
N GLN A 593 -10.61 -6.47 16.80
CA GLN A 593 -11.35 -5.53 15.95
C GLN A 593 -10.44 -4.79 14.95
N LYS A 594 -9.28 -4.33 15.41
CA LYS A 594 -8.33 -3.58 14.55
C LYS A 594 -7.83 -4.41 13.37
N LEU A 595 -7.70 -5.72 13.54
CA LEU A 595 -7.34 -6.63 12.47
C LEU A 595 -8.54 -6.92 11.55
N ARG A 596 -9.75 -7.05 12.12
CA ARG A 596 -11.00 -7.15 11.33
C ARG A 596 -11.23 -5.94 10.44
N ASP A 597 -10.85 -4.74 10.88
CA ASP A 597 -10.93 -3.51 10.09
C ASP A 597 -10.00 -3.54 8.84
N LEU A 598 -8.99 -4.41 8.81
CA LEU A 598 -8.19 -4.68 7.60
C LEU A 598 -8.86 -5.67 6.63
N GLY A 599 -10.02 -6.22 7.01
CA GLY A 599 -10.78 -7.23 6.27
C GLY A 599 -10.33 -8.66 6.56
N TRP A 600 -9.79 -8.94 7.75
CA TRP A 600 -9.53 -10.30 8.22
C TRP A 600 -10.76 -10.88 8.93
N GLU A 601 -11.00 -12.17 8.74
CA GLU A 601 -12.11 -12.91 9.36
C GLU A 601 -11.68 -14.33 9.69
N ILE A 602 -12.23 -14.89 10.77
CA ILE A 602 -12.06 -16.29 11.18
C ILE A 602 -12.96 -17.18 10.32
N LYS A 603 -12.41 -18.24 9.75
CA LYS A 603 -13.13 -19.16 8.86
C LYS A 603 -13.24 -20.58 9.38
N GLU A 604 -12.31 -21.02 10.22
CA GLU A 604 -12.28 -22.41 10.65
C GLU A 604 -13.24 -22.64 11.82
N ASN A 605 -14.03 -23.70 11.72
CA ASN A 605 -14.89 -24.12 12.83
C ASN A 605 -14.07 -24.91 13.86
N PHE A 606 -14.20 -24.55 15.14
CA PHE A 606 -13.42 -25.18 16.21
C PHE A 606 -13.63 -26.70 16.32
N MET A 607 -14.88 -27.16 16.30
CA MET A 607 -15.22 -28.57 16.49
C MET A 607 -14.81 -29.41 15.29
N GLU A 608 -15.05 -28.92 14.06
CA GLU A 608 -14.64 -29.62 12.84
C GLU A 608 -13.11 -29.73 12.72
N SER A 609 -12.40 -28.67 13.10
CA SER A 609 -10.93 -28.64 13.08
C SER A 609 -10.33 -29.57 14.12
N LEU A 610 -10.88 -29.63 15.35
CA LEU A 610 -10.46 -30.62 16.34
C LEU A 610 -10.68 -32.05 15.86
N GLN A 611 -11.80 -32.32 15.19
CA GLN A 611 -12.09 -33.64 14.65
C GLN A 611 -11.06 -34.07 13.58
N LYS A 612 -10.55 -33.14 12.76
CA LYS A 612 -9.49 -33.43 11.78
C LYS A 612 -8.13 -33.74 12.42
N LEU A 613 -7.88 -33.28 13.64
CA LEU A 613 -6.61 -33.50 14.36
C LEU A 613 -6.58 -34.82 15.15
N CYS A 614 -7.76 -35.32 15.55
CA CYS A 614 -7.93 -36.61 16.22
C CYS A 614 -7.63 -37.75 15.24
#